data_AF-A0A7W2I7T9-F1
#
_entry.id   AF-A0A7W2I7T9-F1
#
_cell.length_a   1.000
_cell.length_b   1.000
_cell.length_c   1.000
_cell.angle_alpha   90.00
_cell.angle_beta   90.00
_cell.angle_gamma   90.00
#
_symmetry.space_group_name_H-M   'P 1'
#
loop_
_entity.id
_entity.type
_entity.pdbx_description
1 polymer ?
#
loop_
_entity_poly.entity_id
_entity_poly.type
_entity_poly.pdbx_seq_one_letter_code
_entity_poly.pdbx_strand_id
1 'polypeptide(L)'
;MALRKRNNNSSSNNSANVTPLMLDFSEIPPPLLPSIDRDAFEKFAKQYFEEVEGAKVWKTVGRGPDGGVDLIIIQDGMRKLVSCKHPFKTKSVPRDKEHDPYGRMDAESCTGFICFYAGIPSGPLITYFDGIRRRHPDFQPRILNERDIERGLLSYQNAAGWLLAARWFPRSYSKLFSQLVHPIQHYNEVDIAVDGDREMIRLDNGATISYAAVDGNDRERRQGRSTMLSLANEGKSIEAFDSIFLSRIGELANLYPGSFVRARYAQRNSSNEIFPSWDFRYLAELLCTGECSLKNIHSLCIAWSLWNKARAEKIMRAIEVMYWMNWKQEDGLPTTIEDVQEEYGRRNDGQDMFSNVHTVYDLSYHALSSLAPTLERGYFAGLLCFSPSFLSDHPNPHGIIVRLARHYEELELLRTRLGLLTDLCDRFDKEYVSHRAGTLVDHLNALNFAKSISEEDWFLVKKDLKCFEEPHTEPWMPKVSMSPELAGIMRRRCVPIE
;
A
#
# COMPACT_ATOMS: atom_id res chain seq x y z
N MET A 1 -60.38 11.31 4.51
CA MET A 1 -59.58 12.25 5.32
C MET A 1 -58.17 12.24 4.76
N ALA A 2 -57.90 13.20 3.87
CA ALA A 2 -56.82 13.15 2.89
C ALA A 2 -55.62 14.02 3.31
N LEU A 3 -54.43 13.46 3.05
CA LEU A 3 -53.16 14.09 2.67
C LEU A 3 -52.99 15.61 2.88
N ARG A 4 -52.07 15.99 3.76
CA ARG A 4 -51.30 17.24 3.67
C ARG A 4 -49.82 16.92 3.52
N LYS A 5 -49.31 17.08 2.30
CA LYS A 5 -47.88 17.10 1.94
C LYS A 5 -47.19 18.26 2.66
N ARG A 6 -46.12 17.99 3.40
CA ARG A 6 -45.08 18.98 3.70
C ARG A 6 -43.93 18.74 2.72
N ASN A 7 -43.77 19.68 1.79
CA ASN A 7 -42.57 19.81 0.97
C ASN A 7 -41.41 20.24 1.87
N ASN A 8 -40.41 19.38 2.05
CA ASN A 8 -39.08 19.80 2.44
C ASN A 8 -38.19 19.70 1.20
N ASN A 9 -37.87 20.86 0.63
CA ASN A 9 -36.77 21.03 -0.31
C ASN A 9 -35.46 20.65 0.42
N SER A 10 -34.95 19.46 0.15
CA SER A 10 -33.56 19.13 0.43
C SER A 10 -32.70 19.77 -0.66
N SER A 11 -32.19 20.96 -0.37
CA SER A 11 -31.10 21.57 -1.11
C SER A 11 -29.95 20.58 -1.16
N SER A 12 -29.67 20.05 -2.34
CA SER A 12 -28.53 19.19 -2.62
C SER A 12 -27.25 20.01 -2.47
N ASN A 13 -26.70 20.05 -1.26
CA ASN A 13 -25.30 20.41 -1.06
C ASN A 13 -24.45 19.26 -1.60
N ASN A 14 -24.15 19.32 -2.90
CA ASN A 14 -23.00 18.64 -3.47
C ASN A 14 -21.74 19.28 -2.86
N SER A 15 -21.38 18.89 -1.63
CA SER A 15 -20.00 18.95 -1.19
C SER A 15 -19.25 17.89 -1.99
N ALA A 16 -18.84 18.25 -3.20
CA ALA A 16 -17.87 17.47 -3.96
C ALA A 16 -16.72 17.14 -2.99
N ASN A 17 -16.41 15.85 -2.82
CA ASN A 17 -15.29 15.38 -2.03
C ASN A 17 -14.03 16.12 -2.50
N VAL A 18 -13.63 17.15 -1.76
CA VAL A 18 -12.40 17.88 -2.01
C VAL A 18 -11.30 17.02 -1.45
N THR A 19 -10.59 16.30 -2.33
CA THR A 19 -9.34 15.66 -1.96
C THR A 19 -8.41 16.74 -1.37
N PRO A 20 -7.86 16.55 -0.17
CA PRO A 20 -6.94 17.50 0.42
C PRO A 20 -5.68 17.64 -0.45
N LEU A 21 -5.13 18.86 -0.52
CA LEU A 21 -3.85 19.13 -1.18
C LEU A 21 -2.72 18.35 -0.48
N MET A 22 -1.75 17.89 -1.24
CA MET A 22 -0.52 17.26 -0.73
C MET A 22 0.55 18.30 -0.36
N LEU A 23 0.53 19.47 -1.01
CA LEU A 23 1.46 20.58 -0.78
C LEU A 23 0.76 21.74 -0.04
N ASP A 24 1.30 22.10 1.13
CA ASP A 24 0.84 23.25 1.91
C ASP A 24 1.49 24.55 1.42
N PHE A 25 0.74 25.33 0.65
CA PHE A 25 1.16 26.65 0.14
C PHE A 25 1.41 27.69 1.24
N SER A 26 1.03 27.43 2.49
CA SER A 26 1.44 28.27 3.62
C SER A 26 2.93 28.15 3.97
N GLU A 27 3.65 27.16 3.44
CA GLU A 27 5.11 27.05 3.59
C GLU A 27 5.87 28.15 2.86
N ILE A 28 5.32 28.65 1.75
CA ILE A 28 5.84 29.83 1.07
C ILE A 28 5.32 31.05 1.85
N PRO A 29 6.19 31.94 2.37
CA PRO A 29 5.73 33.04 3.19
C PRO A 29 4.91 34.04 2.36
N PRO A 30 3.74 34.50 2.85
CA PRO A 30 2.98 35.56 2.20
C PRO A 30 3.65 36.93 2.42
N PRO A 31 3.42 37.90 1.51
CA PRO A 31 4.12 39.19 1.51
C PRO A 31 3.81 40.10 2.72
N LEU A 32 2.69 39.84 3.42
CA LEU A 32 2.19 40.66 4.54
C LEU A 32 2.79 40.29 5.90
N LEU A 33 3.49 39.16 6.02
CA LEU A 33 4.21 38.82 7.25
C LEU A 33 5.59 39.49 7.27
N PRO A 34 6.16 39.77 8.45
CA PRO A 34 7.57 40.13 8.57
C PRO A 34 8.44 38.89 8.27
N SER A 35 8.47 38.47 7.00
CA SER A 35 9.43 37.50 6.48
C SER A 35 10.61 38.24 5.84
N ILE A 36 11.75 37.55 5.78
CA ILE A 36 12.97 38.06 5.12
C ILE A 36 12.78 38.13 3.59
N ASP A 37 11.82 37.38 3.04
CA ASP A 37 11.55 37.28 1.61
C ASP A 37 10.07 37.50 1.30
N ARG A 38 9.70 38.76 1.07
CA ARG A 38 8.33 39.16 0.69
C ARG A 38 7.98 38.78 -0.75
N ASP A 39 8.99 38.45 -1.54
CA ASP A 39 8.91 38.20 -2.99
C ASP A 39 9.00 36.68 -3.28
N ALA A 40 8.85 35.86 -2.23
CA ALA A 40 9.07 34.41 -2.27
C ALA A 40 8.11 33.70 -3.23
N PHE A 41 6.84 34.12 -3.26
CA PHE A 41 5.84 33.49 -4.12
C PHE A 41 6.05 33.85 -5.59
N GLU A 42 6.52 35.07 -5.89
CA GLU A 42 6.90 35.52 -7.22
C GLU A 42 8.16 34.80 -7.73
N LYS A 43 9.15 34.60 -6.85
CA LYS A 43 10.35 33.79 -7.15
C LYS A 43 9.99 32.34 -7.42
N PHE A 44 9.08 31.77 -6.64
CA PHE A 44 8.53 30.44 -6.88
C PHE A 44 7.80 30.38 -8.23
N ALA A 45 6.93 31.35 -8.53
CA ALA A 45 6.20 31.42 -9.79
C ALA A 45 7.16 31.50 -10.99
N LYS A 46 8.21 32.33 -10.90
CA LYS A 46 9.27 32.41 -11.93
C LYS A 46 9.85 31.03 -12.23
N GLN A 47 10.29 30.32 -11.19
CA GLN A 47 10.88 28.98 -11.34
C GLN A 47 9.86 27.97 -11.82
N TYR A 48 8.60 28.04 -11.38
CA TYR A 48 7.53 27.19 -11.89
C TYR A 48 7.36 27.37 -13.41
N PHE A 49 7.28 28.61 -13.91
CA PHE A 49 7.11 28.83 -15.34
C PHE A 49 8.34 28.39 -16.15
N GLU A 50 9.56 28.61 -15.65
CA GLU A 50 10.80 28.18 -16.31
C GLU A 50 10.97 26.66 -16.32
N GLU A 51 10.87 26.04 -15.14
CA GLU A 51 11.23 24.65 -14.92
C GLU A 51 10.05 23.69 -15.19
N VAL A 52 8.81 24.12 -14.95
CA VAL A 52 7.61 23.28 -15.08
C VAL A 52 6.87 23.47 -16.39
N GLU A 53 6.63 24.72 -16.79
CA GLU A 53 5.89 25.06 -18.02
C GLU A 53 6.81 25.29 -19.24
N GLY A 54 8.12 25.28 -19.05
CA GLY A 54 9.11 25.49 -20.12
C GLY A 54 9.09 26.89 -20.74
N ALA A 55 8.55 27.87 -20.03
CA ALA A 55 8.45 29.26 -20.50
C ALA A 55 9.77 30.02 -20.28
N LYS A 56 10.05 30.98 -21.16
CA LYS A 56 11.19 31.90 -20.97
C LYS A 56 10.75 33.12 -20.19
N VAL A 57 11.43 33.44 -19.09
CA VAL A 57 11.15 34.68 -18.36
C VAL A 57 11.73 35.87 -19.12
N TRP A 58 10.87 36.83 -19.44
CA TRP A 58 11.24 38.06 -20.15
C TRP A 58 11.57 39.19 -19.17
N LYS A 59 10.73 39.36 -18.15
CA LYS A 59 10.88 40.41 -17.12
C LYS A 59 10.51 39.80 -15.77
N THR A 60 11.42 39.90 -14.81
CA THR A 60 11.17 39.63 -13.38
C THR A 60 10.99 40.95 -12.64
N VAL A 61 10.34 40.91 -11.47
CA VAL A 61 10.27 42.06 -10.57
C VAL A 61 11.66 42.65 -10.29
N GLY A 62 11.81 43.96 -10.48
CA GLY A 62 12.82 44.75 -9.80
C GLY A 62 12.25 45.28 -8.48
N ARG A 63 13.10 45.49 -7.46
CA ARG A 63 12.65 46.22 -6.25
C ARG A 63 12.43 47.69 -6.62
N GLY A 64 11.17 48.10 -6.82
CA GLY A 64 10.80 49.47 -7.18
C GLY A 64 9.31 49.62 -7.55
N PRO A 65 8.84 50.85 -7.85
CA PRO A 65 7.46 51.11 -8.28
C PRO A 65 7.22 50.60 -9.72
N ASP A 66 7.19 49.28 -9.89
CA ASP A 66 7.09 48.57 -11.18
C ASP A 66 5.64 48.48 -11.72
N GLY A 67 4.78 49.46 -11.42
CA GLY A 67 3.43 49.53 -11.99
C GLY A 67 2.50 48.34 -11.68
N GLY A 68 2.86 47.46 -10.74
CA GLY A 68 2.09 46.28 -10.36
C GLY A 68 2.23 45.09 -11.32
N VAL A 69 3.36 44.96 -12.02
CA VAL A 69 3.70 43.80 -12.85
C VAL A 69 4.53 42.80 -12.04
N ASP A 70 4.02 41.58 -11.87
CA ASP A 70 4.72 40.56 -11.09
C ASP A 70 5.73 39.79 -11.97
N LEU A 71 5.33 39.28 -13.14
CA LEU A 71 6.23 38.56 -14.04
C LEU A 71 5.73 38.67 -15.50
N ILE A 72 6.64 38.76 -16.47
CA ILE A 72 6.31 38.58 -17.90
C ILE A 72 7.07 37.37 -18.41
N ILE A 73 6.34 36.42 -18.99
CA ILE A 73 6.90 35.22 -19.60
C ILE A 73 6.64 35.21 -21.10
N ILE A 74 7.47 34.47 -21.83
CA ILE A 74 7.27 34.11 -23.22
C ILE A 74 6.99 32.62 -23.25
N GLN A 75 5.80 32.26 -23.71
CA GLN A 75 5.36 30.88 -23.90
C GLN A 75 4.67 30.79 -25.26
N ASP A 76 5.06 29.81 -26.08
CA ASP A 76 4.54 29.63 -27.45
C ASP A 76 4.73 30.87 -28.35
N GLY A 77 5.84 31.61 -28.14
CA GLY A 77 6.13 32.85 -28.87
C GLY A 77 5.31 34.07 -28.42
N MET A 78 4.41 33.93 -27.45
CA MET A 78 3.55 35.00 -26.95
C MET A 78 4.01 35.54 -25.60
N ARG A 79 3.99 36.87 -25.43
CA ARG A 79 4.22 37.51 -24.12
C ARG A 79 2.96 37.42 -23.27
N LYS A 80 3.09 36.81 -22.09
CA LYS A 80 1.99 36.65 -21.13
C LYS A 80 2.37 37.37 -19.84
N LEU A 81 1.47 38.24 -19.37
CA LEU A 81 1.57 38.88 -18.07
C LEU A 81 1.09 37.91 -17.01
N VAL A 82 1.91 37.64 -16.01
CA VAL A 82 1.59 36.77 -14.89
C VAL A 82 1.35 37.64 -13.67
N SER A 83 0.21 37.48 -13.01
CA SER A 83 -0.04 38.06 -11.69
C SER A 83 -0.03 36.99 -10.61
N CYS A 84 0.82 37.19 -9.61
CA CYS A 84 1.02 36.29 -8.50
C CYS A 84 0.21 36.79 -7.30
N LYS A 85 -0.59 35.92 -6.68
CA LYS A 85 -1.34 36.25 -5.46
C LYS A 85 -1.22 35.13 -4.44
N HIS A 86 -0.65 35.48 -3.28
CA HIS A 86 -0.57 34.62 -2.11
C HIS A 86 -1.42 35.17 -0.97
N PRO A 87 -2.67 34.73 -0.82
CA PRO A 87 -3.57 35.30 0.17
C PRO A 87 -3.13 34.95 1.60
N PHE A 88 -3.11 35.94 2.49
CA PHE A 88 -2.87 35.74 3.92
C PHE A 88 -4.20 35.53 4.64
N LYS A 89 -4.36 34.42 5.37
CA LYS A 89 -5.53 34.02 6.18
C LYS A 89 -6.79 33.59 5.43
N THR A 90 -6.98 33.94 4.15
CA THR A 90 -8.14 33.51 3.35
C THR A 90 -7.73 32.45 2.33
N LYS A 91 -8.55 31.41 2.14
CA LYS A 91 -8.33 30.40 1.07
C LYS A 91 -8.69 30.91 -0.34
N SER A 92 -9.33 32.09 -0.43
CA SER A 92 -9.75 32.67 -1.70
C SER A 92 -9.01 33.97 -2.01
N VAL A 93 -8.76 34.22 -3.29
CA VAL A 93 -8.24 35.51 -3.80
C VAL A 93 -9.43 36.46 -4.06
N PRO A 94 -9.53 37.56 -3.30
CA PRO A 94 -10.63 38.50 -3.45
C PRO A 94 -10.40 39.50 -4.60
N ARG A 95 -11.48 40.12 -5.07
CA ARG A 95 -11.50 41.01 -6.24
C ARG A 95 -10.60 42.24 -6.10
N ASP A 96 -10.46 42.76 -4.88
CA ASP A 96 -9.59 43.91 -4.56
C ASP A 96 -8.10 43.61 -4.71
N LYS A 97 -7.71 42.35 -4.88
CA LYS A 97 -6.30 41.98 -5.13
C LYS A 97 -5.91 42.01 -6.60
N GLU A 98 -6.86 42.21 -7.51
CA GLU A 98 -6.60 42.36 -8.95
C GLU A 98 -7.11 43.70 -9.46
N HIS A 99 -6.21 44.67 -9.51
CA HIS A 99 -6.49 45.98 -10.09
C HIS A 99 -6.13 46.01 -11.58
N ASP A 100 -7.11 46.40 -12.40
CA ASP A 100 -7.01 46.63 -13.84
C ASP A 100 -6.09 45.64 -14.61
N PRO A 101 -6.44 44.33 -14.63
CA PRO A 101 -5.59 43.31 -15.23
C PRO A 101 -5.46 43.48 -16.76
N TYR A 102 -6.50 43.98 -17.44
CA TYR A 102 -6.45 44.24 -18.88
C TYR A 102 -5.56 45.44 -19.20
N GLY A 103 -5.73 46.57 -18.50
CA GLY A 103 -4.89 47.75 -18.72
C GLY A 103 -3.41 47.46 -18.50
N ARG A 104 -3.07 46.65 -17.47
CA ARG A 104 -1.68 46.19 -17.25
C ARG A 104 -1.17 45.28 -18.36
N MET A 105 -2.01 44.36 -18.84
CA MET A 105 -1.65 43.45 -19.94
C MET A 105 -1.36 44.23 -21.23
N ASP A 106 -2.23 45.19 -21.58
CA ASP A 106 -2.11 46.04 -22.77
C ASP A 106 -0.89 46.97 -22.68
N ALA A 107 -0.69 47.63 -21.53
CA ALA A 107 0.44 48.53 -21.30
C ALA A 107 1.81 47.85 -21.47
N GLU A 108 1.93 46.57 -21.11
CA GLU A 108 3.16 45.77 -21.28
C GLU A 108 3.20 45.00 -22.62
N SER A 109 2.27 45.29 -23.54
CA SER A 109 2.14 44.62 -24.84
C SER A 109 2.10 43.09 -24.74
N CYS A 110 1.41 42.59 -23.72
CA CYS A 110 1.18 41.16 -23.52
C CYS A 110 -0.12 40.74 -24.21
N THR A 111 -0.15 39.54 -24.78
CA THR A 111 -1.32 38.97 -25.47
C THR A 111 -2.08 37.96 -24.62
N GLY A 112 -1.62 37.72 -23.40
CA GLY A 112 -2.27 36.83 -22.46
C GLY A 112 -2.05 37.26 -21.01
N PHE A 113 -2.98 36.86 -20.16
CA PHE A 113 -2.95 37.10 -18.72
C PHE A 113 -3.01 35.77 -17.97
N ILE A 114 -2.11 35.54 -17.03
CA ILE A 114 -2.08 34.34 -16.19
C ILE A 114 -2.24 34.75 -14.74
N CYS A 115 -3.22 34.15 -14.09
CA CYS A 115 -3.46 34.26 -12.67
C CYS A 115 -2.76 33.12 -11.94
N PHE A 116 -1.65 33.38 -11.26
CA PHE A 116 -0.89 32.37 -10.50
C PHE A 116 -1.18 32.51 -9.01
N TYR A 117 -2.09 31.69 -8.48
CA TYR A 117 -2.71 31.89 -7.18
C TYR A 117 -2.50 30.70 -6.24
N ALA A 118 -2.00 30.95 -5.02
CA ALA A 118 -1.97 29.98 -3.91
C ALA A 118 -3.35 29.81 -3.24
N GLY A 119 -4.43 29.97 -4.01
CA GLY A 119 -5.79 30.07 -3.55
C GLY A 119 -6.78 29.97 -4.72
N ILE A 120 -8.06 29.81 -4.41
CA ILE A 120 -9.12 29.81 -5.43
C ILE A 120 -9.62 31.25 -5.66
N PRO A 121 -9.81 31.72 -6.90
CA PRO A 121 -10.42 33.03 -7.12
C PRO A 121 -11.84 33.09 -6.54
N SER A 122 -12.16 34.18 -5.85
CA SER A 122 -13.51 34.39 -5.31
C SER A 122 -14.54 34.56 -6.44
N GLY A 123 -15.81 34.21 -6.18
CA GLY A 123 -16.91 34.44 -7.14
C GLY A 123 -16.98 35.88 -7.69
N PRO A 124 -16.81 36.92 -6.85
CA PRO A 124 -16.72 38.30 -7.32
C PRO A 124 -15.55 38.59 -8.26
N LEU A 125 -14.38 37.96 -8.04
CA LEU A 125 -13.23 38.10 -8.94
C LEU A 125 -13.49 37.45 -10.30
N ILE A 126 -14.12 36.27 -10.32
CA ILE A 126 -14.54 35.60 -11.57
C ILE A 126 -15.53 36.49 -12.34
N THR A 127 -16.55 37.02 -11.66
CA THR A 127 -17.54 37.92 -12.28
C THR A 127 -16.88 39.20 -12.82
N TYR A 128 -15.84 39.69 -12.14
CA TYR A 128 -15.05 40.83 -12.62
C TYR A 128 -14.28 40.51 -13.90
N PHE A 129 -13.61 39.35 -13.98
CA PHE A 129 -12.96 38.89 -15.21
C PHE A 129 -13.96 38.71 -16.35
N ASP A 130 -15.14 38.14 -16.10
CA ASP A 130 -16.20 38.02 -17.10
C ASP A 130 -16.69 39.38 -17.61
N GLY A 131 -16.71 40.39 -16.73
CA GLY A 131 -17.06 41.77 -17.09
C GLY A 131 -15.99 42.45 -17.96
N ILE A 132 -14.71 42.08 -17.80
CA ILE A 132 -13.63 42.55 -18.68
C ILE A 132 -13.74 41.83 -20.02
N ARG A 133 -13.86 40.51 -20.03
CA ARG A 133 -13.98 39.69 -21.25
C ARG A 133 -15.13 40.11 -22.16
N ARG A 134 -16.25 40.57 -21.59
CA ARG A 134 -17.38 41.12 -22.37
C ARG A 134 -17.04 42.43 -23.10
N ARG A 135 -16.10 43.22 -22.57
CA ARG A 135 -15.64 44.48 -23.18
C ARG A 135 -14.42 44.28 -24.08
N HIS A 136 -13.59 43.30 -23.74
CA HIS A 136 -12.33 42.95 -24.41
C HIS A 136 -12.31 41.45 -24.65
N PRO A 137 -12.87 40.95 -25.79
CA PRO A 137 -12.97 39.52 -26.07
C PRO A 137 -11.63 38.77 -26.15
N ASP A 138 -10.56 39.51 -26.43
CA ASP A 138 -9.15 39.08 -26.43
C ASP A 138 -8.61 38.78 -25.02
N PHE A 139 -9.25 39.32 -23.96
CA PHE A 139 -8.89 39.02 -22.59
C PHE A 139 -9.43 37.66 -22.12
N GLN A 140 -8.60 36.62 -22.26
CA GLN A 140 -8.89 35.25 -21.79
C GLN A 140 -7.88 34.85 -20.69
N PRO A 141 -8.14 35.20 -19.42
CA PRO A 141 -7.19 34.92 -18.35
C PRO A 141 -7.08 33.41 -18.07
N ARG A 142 -5.86 32.87 -18.04
CA ARG A 142 -5.59 31.50 -17.59
C ARG A 142 -5.44 31.50 -16.07
N ILE A 143 -6.29 30.77 -15.37
CA ILE A 143 -6.21 30.65 -13.92
C ILE A 143 -5.46 29.38 -13.54
N LEU A 144 -4.37 29.55 -12.79
CA LEU A 144 -3.61 28.49 -12.13
C LEU A 144 -3.81 28.66 -10.63
N ASN A 145 -4.74 27.89 -10.05
CA ASN A 145 -4.91 27.83 -8.61
C ASN A 145 -3.94 26.81 -7.99
N GLU A 146 -3.93 26.74 -6.66
CA GLU A 146 -3.16 25.79 -5.84
C GLU A 146 -3.17 24.34 -6.37
N ARG A 147 -4.31 23.82 -6.86
CA ARG A 147 -4.40 22.46 -7.40
C ARG A 147 -3.78 22.32 -8.78
N ASP A 148 -3.98 23.33 -9.63
CA ASP A 148 -3.37 23.32 -10.95
C ASP A 148 -1.84 23.39 -10.86
N ILE A 149 -1.34 24.19 -9.91
CA ILE A 149 0.08 24.33 -9.59
C ILE A 149 0.62 23.01 -8.99
N GLU A 150 -0.05 22.43 -8.00
CA GLU A 150 0.35 21.15 -7.39
C GLU A 150 0.42 20.03 -8.44
N ARG A 151 -0.58 19.94 -9.32
CA ARG A 151 -0.58 18.95 -10.42
C ARG A 151 0.61 19.14 -11.36
N GLY A 152 0.99 20.39 -11.65
CA GLY A 152 2.17 20.69 -12.44
C GLY A 152 3.47 20.25 -11.76
N LEU A 153 3.59 20.54 -10.46
CA LEU A 153 4.75 20.18 -9.64
C LEU A 153 4.92 18.66 -9.48
N LEU A 154 3.84 17.94 -9.19
CA LEU A 154 3.86 16.51 -8.87
C LEU A 154 3.56 15.61 -10.08
N SER A 155 3.72 16.13 -11.30
CA SER A 155 3.57 15.34 -12.52
C SER A 155 4.69 14.30 -12.63
N TYR A 156 4.34 13.02 -12.85
CA TYR A 156 5.33 11.95 -13.07
C TYR A 156 6.19 12.17 -14.32
N GLN A 157 5.74 13.03 -15.25
CA GLN A 157 6.45 13.36 -16.48
C GLN A 157 7.44 14.51 -16.31
N ASN A 158 7.46 15.20 -15.15
CA ASN A 158 8.27 16.38 -14.94
C ASN A 158 9.12 16.28 -13.65
N ALA A 159 10.34 15.76 -13.78
CA ALA A 159 11.28 15.67 -12.67
C ALA A 159 11.67 17.04 -12.08
N ALA A 160 11.70 18.11 -12.88
CA ALA A 160 12.01 19.44 -12.40
C ALA A 160 10.93 19.97 -11.46
N GLY A 161 9.65 19.64 -11.73
CA GLY A 161 8.54 19.93 -10.82
C GLY A 161 8.71 19.31 -9.44
N TRP A 162 9.17 18.05 -9.36
CA TRP A 162 9.42 17.36 -8.08
C TRP A 162 10.56 18.02 -7.30
N LEU A 163 11.66 18.39 -7.97
CA LEU A 163 12.77 19.11 -7.34
C LEU A 163 12.34 20.50 -6.85
N LEU A 164 11.51 21.20 -7.63
CA LEU A 164 10.95 22.49 -7.26
C LEU A 164 10.04 22.36 -6.03
N ALA A 165 9.22 21.31 -5.96
CA ALA A 165 8.37 21.00 -4.81
C ALA A 165 9.21 20.76 -3.55
N ALA A 166 10.28 19.96 -3.65
CA ALA A 166 11.20 19.70 -2.53
C ALA A 166 11.86 20.96 -1.98
N ARG A 167 12.14 21.95 -2.84
CA ARG A 167 12.75 23.23 -2.46
C ARG A 167 11.77 24.17 -1.76
N TRP A 168 10.56 24.35 -2.31
CA TRP A 168 9.61 25.36 -1.83
C TRP A 168 8.61 24.85 -0.80
N PHE A 169 8.40 23.53 -0.73
CA PHE A 169 7.47 22.88 0.20
C PHE A 169 8.17 21.76 0.99
N PRO A 170 9.32 22.02 1.63
CA PRO A 170 10.15 20.96 2.20
C PRO A 170 9.41 20.13 3.27
N ARG A 171 8.49 20.72 4.05
CA ARG A 171 7.76 19.99 5.09
C ARG A 171 6.69 19.09 4.46
N SER A 172 5.90 19.62 3.54
CA SER A 172 4.88 18.86 2.81
C SER A 172 5.53 17.75 1.99
N TYR A 173 6.59 18.08 1.25
CA TYR A 173 7.35 17.12 0.45
C TYR A 173 7.90 15.97 1.30
N SER A 174 8.48 16.28 2.47
CA SER A 174 8.98 15.26 3.41
C SER A 174 7.89 14.32 3.96
N LYS A 175 6.62 14.77 3.94
CA LYS A 175 5.47 14.03 4.45
C LYS A 175 4.60 13.40 3.36
N LEU A 176 4.92 13.64 2.08
CA LEU A 176 4.08 13.24 0.95
C LEU A 176 3.76 11.74 0.98
N PHE A 177 4.77 10.92 1.31
CA PHE A 177 4.62 9.46 1.36
C PHE A 177 4.08 8.95 2.69
N SER A 178 4.37 9.61 3.82
CA SER A 178 3.75 9.21 5.09
C SER A 178 2.24 9.46 5.06
N GLN A 179 1.78 10.50 4.36
CA GLN A 179 0.35 10.79 4.15
C GLN A 179 -0.42 9.72 3.37
N LEU A 180 0.26 8.87 2.59
CA LEU A 180 -0.41 7.84 1.79
C LEU A 180 -0.94 6.67 2.63
N VAL A 181 -0.29 6.34 3.75
CA VAL A 181 -0.69 5.25 4.64
C VAL A 181 -0.72 5.75 6.07
N HIS A 182 -1.93 6.06 6.55
CA HIS A 182 -2.19 6.38 7.95
C HIS A 182 -3.29 5.46 8.48
N PRO A 183 -3.25 5.09 9.78
CA PRO A 183 -4.32 4.32 10.37
C PRO A 183 -5.66 5.03 10.27
N ILE A 184 -6.65 4.35 9.70
CA ILE A 184 -8.04 4.79 9.62
C ILE A 184 -8.58 4.91 11.04
N GLN A 185 -8.95 6.13 11.44
CA GLN A 185 -9.56 6.41 12.74
C GLN A 185 -11.05 6.08 12.69
N HIS A 186 -11.38 4.79 12.76
CA HIS A 186 -12.76 4.30 12.71
C HIS A 186 -13.38 4.16 14.10
N TYR A 187 -12.66 3.50 15.01
CA TYR A 187 -13.04 3.32 16.40
C TYR A 187 -12.49 4.48 17.25
N ASN A 188 -13.28 4.89 18.25
CA ASN A 188 -12.96 5.93 19.21
C ASN A 188 -13.42 5.52 20.63
N GLU A 189 -13.23 6.39 21.63
CA GLU A 189 -13.50 6.05 23.03
C GLU A 189 -14.94 5.60 23.31
N VAL A 190 -15.93 6.04 22.51
CA VAL A 190 -17.33 5.63 22.69
C VAL A 190 -17.60 4.17 22.31
N ASP A 191 -16.70 3.57 21.53
CA ASP A 191 -16.81 2.19 21.07
C ASP A 191 -16.25 1.18 22.09
N ILE A 192 -15.70 1.69 23.20
CA ILE A 192 -15.18 0.86 24.29
C ILE A 192 -16.34 0.44 25.19
N ALA A 193 -16.65 -0.86 25.18
CA ALA A 193 -17.57 -1.48 26.11
C ALA A 193 -16.83 -2.00 27.36
N VAL A 194 -17.51 -2.00 28.51
CA VAL A 194 -17.01 -2.57 29.76
C VAL A 194 -17.81 -3.84 30.06
N ASP A 195 -17.12 -4.96 30.23
CA ASP A 195 -17.68 -6.26 30.59
C ASP A 195 -16.92 -6.82 31.80
N GLY A 196 -17.51 -6.66 32.99
CA GLY A 196 -16.84 -6.92 34.27
C GLY A 196 -15.59 -6.05 34.44
N ASP A 197 -14.45 -6.68 34.72
CA ASP A 197 -13.14 -6.02 34.88
C ASP A 197 -12.38 -5.87 33.54
N ARG A 198 -13.07 -6.00 32.41
CA ARG A 198 -12.47 -5.91 31.08
C ARG A 198 -13.07 -4.77 30.29
N GLU A 199 -12.20 -4.04 29.61
CA GLU A 199 -12.60 -3.12 28.56
C GLU A 199 -12.39 -3.80 27.22
N MET A 200 -13.33 -3.61 26.29
CA MET A 200 -13.27 -4.27 24.99
C MET A 200 -13.87 -3.45 23.86
N ILE A 201 -13.36 -3.68 22.65
CA ILE A 201 -13.93 -3.18 21.39
C ILE A 201 -14.36 -4.41 20.59
N ARG A 202 -15.62 -4.43 20.17
CA ARG A 202 -16.13 -5.42 19.21
C ARG A 202 -15.91 -4.89 17.81
N LEU A 203 -15.17 -5.66 17.01
CA LEU A 203 -14.88 -5.33 15.63
C LEU A 203 -16.07 -5.72 14.73
N ASP A 204 -16.16 -5.13 13.54
CA ASP A 204 -17.20 -5.42 12.54
C ASP A 204 -17.31 -6.91 12.16
N ASN A 205 -16.19 -7.63 12.21
CA ASN A 205 -16.12 -9.07 11.92
C ASN A 205 -16.51 -9.95 13.12
N GLY A 206 -16.96 -9.35 14.23
CA GLY A 206 -17.35 -10.04 15.47
C GLY A 206 -16.18 -10.42 16.39
N ALA A 207 -14.93 -10.21 15.97
CA ALA A 207 -13.78 -10.39 16.85
C ALA A 207 -13.77 -9.30 17.94
N THR A 208 -13.09 -9.59 19.06
CA THR A 208 -13.05 -8.68 20.19
C THR A 208 -11.61 -8.42 20.59
N ILE A 209 -11.24 -7.14 20.67
CA ILE A 209 -9.98 -6.71 21.28
C ILE A 209 -10.31 -6.34 22.72
N SER A 210 -9.63 -6.95 23.69
CA SER A 210 -9.88 -6.71 25.10
C SER A 210 -8.61 -6.40 25.86
N TYR A 211 -8.74 -5.59 26.91
CA TYR A 211 -7.70 -5.27 27.88
C TYR A 211 -8.26 -5.53 29.28
N ALA A 212 -7.51 -6.26 30.08
CA ALA A 212 -7.85 -6.50 31.48
C ALA A 212 -7.58 -5.21 32.28
N ALA A 213 -8.63 -4.58 32.79
CA ALA A 213 -8.56 -3.33 33.55
C ALA A 213 -8.27 -3.58 35.05
N VAL A 214 -7.61 -4.70 35.35
CA VAL A 214 -7.45 -5.23 36.71
C VAL A 214 -6.35 -4.40 37.39
N ASP A 215 -6.76 -3.43 38.21
CA ASP A 215 -5.96 -2.69 39.20
C ASP A 215 -4.94 -1.65 38.68
N GLY A 216 -4.98 -1.29 37.41
CA GLY A 216 -4.11 -0.23 36.86
C GLY A 216 -4.50 1.17 37.33
N ASN A 217 -3.53 2.03 37.62
CA ASN A 217 -3.79 3.45 37.89
C ASN A 217 -4.38 4.15 36.64
N ASP A 218 -4.97 5.35 36.79
CA ASP A 218 -5.61 6.08 35.68
C ASP A 218 -4.73 6.20 34.42
N ARG A 219 -3.40 6.27 34.58
CA ARG A 219 -2.46 6.35 33.46
C ARG A 219 -2.37 5.02 32.70
N GLU A 220 -2.28 3.90 33.41
CA GLU A 220 -2.25 2.56 32.81
C GLU A 220 -3.55 2.26 32.09
N ARG A 221 -4.69 2.63 32.68
CA ARG A 221 -6.00 2.47 32.03
C ARG A 221 -6.10 3.29 30.75
N ARG A 222 -5.65 4.56 30.75
CA ARG A 222 -5.59 5.39 29.54
C ARG A 222 -4.67 4.81 28.47
N GLN A 223 -3.51 4.29 28.87
CA GLN A 223 -2.58 3.64 27.95
C GLN A 223 -3.21 2.39 27.33
N GLY A 224 -3.85 1.54 28.14
CA GLY A 224 -4.56 0.35 27.69
C GLY A 224 -5.65 0.67 26.67
N ARG A 225 -6.50 1.67 26.95
CA ARG A 225 -7.50 2.17 26.01
C ARG A 225 -6.88 2.68 24.71
N SER A 226 -5.83 3.50 24.80
CA SER A 226 -5.13 4.02 23.63
C SER A 226 -4.55 2.89 22.77
N THR A 227 -3.97 1.86 23.39
CA THR A 227 -3.44 0.69 22.67
C THR A 227 -4.56 -0.12 22.02
N MET A 228 -5.67 -0.37 22.72
CA MET A 228 -6.83 -1.07 22.13
C MET A 228 -7.38 -0.34 20.91
N LEU A 229 -7.59 0.97 21.02
CA LEU A 229 -8.07 1.80 19.92
C LEU A 229 -7.10 1.78 18.75
N SER A 230 -5.80 1.90 19.04
CA SER A 230 -4.76 1.79 18.00
C SER A 230 -4.81 0.45 17.28
N LEU A 231 -4.93 -0.66 17.99
CA LEU A 231 -5.01 -2.00 17.39
C LEU A 231 -6.31 -2.20 16.60
N ALA A 232 -7.44 -1.71 17.09
CA ALA A 232 -8.73 -1.80 16.39
C ALA A 232 -8.71 -1.00 15.07
N ASN A 233 -8.16 0.22 15.12
CA ASN A 233 -7.99 1.08 13.95
C ASN A 233 -6.95 0.53 12.96
N GLU A 234 -5.89 -0.10 13.44
CA GLU A 234 -4.94 -0.83 12.58
C GLU A 234 -5.65 -1.98 11.85
N GLY A 235 -6.44 -2.79 12.56
CA GLY A 235 -7.26 -3.85 11.96
C GLY A 235 -8.20 -3.33 10.87
N LYS A 236 -8.83 -2.18 11.10
CA LYS A 236 -9.69 -1.54 10.07
C LYS A 236 -8.91 -1.04 8.86
N SER A 237 -7.70 -0.53 9.10
CA SER A 237 -6.80 -0.07 8.05
C SER A 237 -6.35 -1.23 7.17
N ILE A 238 -5.99 -2.35 7.79
CA ILE A 238 -5.66 -3.60 7.08
C ILE A 238 -6.83 -4.04 6.22
N GLU A 239 -8.05 -4.07 6.75
CA GLU A 239 -9.24 -4.45 5.99
C GLU A 239 -9.46 -3.55 4.76
N ALA A 240 -9.28 -2.23 4.91
CA ALA A 240 -9.43 -1.28 3.82
C ALA A 240 -8.36 -1.45 2.74
N PHE A 241 -7.13 -1.80 3.12
CA PHE A 241 -6.00 -1.93 2.20
C PHE A 241 -5.78 -3.35 1.68
N ASP A 242 -6.45 -4.36 2.24
CA ASP A 242 -6.30 -5.79 1.89
C ASP A 242 -6.45 -6.02 0.38
N SER A 243 -7.42 -5.36 -0.24
CA SER A 243 -7.66 -5.46 -1.68
C SER A 243 -6.50 -4.92 -2.53
N ILE A 244 -5.80 -3.89 -2.07
CA ILE A 244 -4.64 -3.31 -2.76
C ILE A 244 -3.47 -4.27 -2.67
N PHE A 245 -3.20 -4.80 -1.47
CA PHE A 245 -2.16 -5.81 -1.26
C PHE A 245 -2.42 -7.06 -2.10
N LEU A 246 -3.62 -7.62 -2.03
CA LEU A 246 -4.03 -8.78 -2.82
C LEU A 246 -3.95 -8.53 -4.33
N SER A 247 -4.33 -7.34 -4.80
CA SER A 247 -4.17 -6.99 -6.20
C SER A 247 -2.70 -7.10 -6.61
N ARG A 248 -1.79 -6.55 -5.81
CA ARG A 248 -0.34 -6.60 -6.09
C ARG A 248 0.18 -8.03 -6.07
N ILE A 249 -0.06 -8.79 -5.00
CA ILE A 249 0.35 -10.21 -4.95
C ILE A 249 -0.26 -10.99 -6.12
N GLY A 250 -1.49 -10.69 -6.51
CA GLY A 250 -2.14 -11.32 -7.65
C GLY A 250 -1.47 -11.01 -8.99
N GLU A 251 -0.91 -9.81 -9.17
CA GLU A 251 -0.08 -9.50 -10.32
C GLU A 251 1.17 -10.40 -10.37
N LEU A 252 1.84 -10.67 -9.24
CA LEU A 252 2.95 -11.64 -9.16
C LEU A 252 2.50 -13.08 -9.40
N ALA A 253 1.37 -13.50 -8.83
CA ALA A 253 0.81 -14.83 -9.05
C ALA A 253 0.49 -15.09 -10.52
N ASN A 254 0.06 -14.06 -11.26
CA ASN A 254 -0.18 -14.15 -12.70
C ASN A 254 1.11 -14.15 -13.54
N LEU A 255 2.19 -13.56 -13.03
CA LEU A 255 3.51 -13.69 -13.65
C LEU A 255 4.12 -15.07 -13.44
N TYR A 256 3.90 -15.67 -12.25
CA TYR A 256 4.45 -16.97 -11.87
C TYR A 256 3.31 -17.90 -11.37
N PRO A 257 2.53 -18.50 -12.28
CA PRO A 257 1.36 -19.31 -11.90
C PRO A 257 1.74 -20.50 -11.02
N GLY A 258 1.17 -20.56 -9.81
CA GLY A 258 1.50 -21.59 -8.81
C GLY A 258 2.50 -21.15 -7.76
N SER A 259 3.05 -19.93 -7.85
CA SER A 259 3.89 -19.33 -6.79
C SER A 259 3.12 -18.96 -5.52
N PHE A 260 1.79 -18.86 -5.61
CA PHE A 260 0.91 -18.63 -4.49
C PHE A 260 -0.22 -19.66 -4.48
N VAL A 261 -0.63 -20.05 -3.28
CA VAL A 261 -1.77 -20.92 -3.03
C VAL A 261 -2.79 -20.19 -2.18
N ARG A 262 -4.03 -20.65 -2.24
CA ARG A 262 -5.09 -20.18 -1.36
C ARG A 262 -5.72 -21.33 -0.59
N ALA A 263 -6.31 -21.03 0.56
CA ALA A 263 -7.12 -22.00 1.28
C ALA A 263 -8.34 -22.40 0.43
N ARG A 264 -8.62 -23.70 0.29
CA ARG A 264 -9.64 -24.19 -0.65
C ARG A 264 -11.08 -23.80 -0.29
N TYR A 265 -11.36 -23.58 0.99
CA TYR A 265 -12.66 -23.11 1.48
C TYR A 265 -12.86 -21.60 1.34
N ALA A 266 -11.84 -20.85 0.91
CA ALA A 266 -11.87 -19.39 0.84
C ALA A 266 -12.94 -18.93 -0.16
N GLN A 267 -14.04 -18.39 0.35
CA GLN A 267 -15.13 -17.84 -0.47
C GLN A 267 -14.76 -16.46 -1.06
N ARG A 268 -13.88 -15.74 -0.38
CA ARG A 268 -13.35 -14.43 -0.79
C ARG A 268 -11.84 -14.50 -0.71
N ASN A 269 -11.16 -13.74 -1.54
CA ASN A 269 -9.72 -13.59 -1.37
C ASN A 269 -9.50 -12.63 -0.21
N SER A 270 -8.79 -13.09 0.81
CA SER A 270 -8.23 -12.26 1.89
C SER A 270 -6.74 -12.55 1.99
N SER A 271 -5.91 -11.57 2.36
CA SER A 271 -4.47 -11.81 2.56
C SER A 271 -4.16 -12.94 3.54
N ASN A 272 -5.03 -13.16 4.54
CA ASN A 272 -4.91 -14.26 5.50
C ASN A 272 -5.21 -15.65 4.92
N GLU A 273 -5.74 -15.72 3.70
CA GLU A 273 -6.10 -16.96 3.01
C GLU A 273 -5.21 -17.22 1.80
N ILE A 274 -4.23 -16.35 1.53
CA ILE A 274 -3.23 -16.48 0.46
C ILE A 274 -1.85 -16.70 1.07
N PHE A 275 -1.12 -17.67 0.52
CA PHE A 275 0.18 -18.10 1.02
C PHE A 275 1.16 -18.25 -0.14
N PRO A 276 2.47 -18.01 0.06
CA PRO A 276 3.48 -18.52 -0.85
C PRO A 276 3.33 -20.05 -0.96
N SER A 277 3.48 -20.60 -2.17
CA SER A 277 3.45 -22.06 -2.34
C SER A 277 4.63 -22.75 -1.67
N TRP A 278 5.76 -22.03 -1.55
CA TRP A 278 7.04 -22.55 -1.09
C TRP A 278 7.52 -23.78 -1.89
N ASP A 279 6.99 -23.97 -3.10
CA ASP A 279 7.33 -25.08 -3.97
C ASP A 279 8.69 -24.83 -4.62
N PHE A 280 9.73 -25.37 -3.98
CA PHE A 280 11.09 -25.25 -4.47
C PHE A 280 11.26 -25.89 -5.85
N ARG A 281 10.65 -27.05 -6.07
CA ARG A 281 10.73 -27.78 -7.33
C ARG A 281 10.18 -26.94 -8.48
N TYR A 282 9.06 -26.26 -8.27
CA TYR A 282 8.49 -25.34 -9.27
C TYR A 282 9.47 -24.21 -9.62
N LEU A 283 10.13 -23.60 -8.64
CA LEU A 283 11.12 -22.54 -8.91
C LEU A 283 12.37 -23.07 -9.62
N ALA A 284 12.84 -24.26 -9.24
CA ALA A 284 13.93 -24.95 -9.90
C ALA A 284 13.60 -25.22 -11.39
N GLU A 285 12.38 -25.69 -11.67
CA GLU A 285 11.91 -25.91 -13.04
C GLU A 285 11.86 -24.61 -13.84
N LEU A 286 11.28 -23.54 -13.28
CA LEU A 286 11.25 -22.21 -13.91
C LEU A 286 12.64 -21.67 -14.26
N LEU A 287 13.63 -21.88 -13.38
CA LEU A 287 15.01 -21.50 -13.62
C LEU A 287 15.64 -22.34 -14.74
N CYS A 288 15.59 -23.67 -14.62
CA CYS A 288 16.29 -24.59 -15.53
C CYS A 288 15.70 -24.61 -16.94
N THR A 289 14.41 -24.32 -17.10
CA THR A 289 13.74 -24.19 -18.41
C THR A 289 14.02 -22.83 -19.08
N GLY A 290 14.58 -21.87 -18.34
CA GLY A 290 14.79 -20.51 -18.82
C GLY A 290 13.48 -19.70 -18.97
N GLU A 291 12.37 -20.21 -18.44
CA GLU A 291 11.11 -19.47 -18.35
C GLU A 291 11.22 -18.26 -17.42
N CYS A 292 12.11 -18.34 -16.42
CA CYS A 292 12.32 -17.33 -15.39
C CYS A 292 13.82 -17.08 -15.18
N SER A 293 14.23 -15.80 -15.08
CA SER A 293 15.62 -15.48 -14.74
C SER A 293 15.88 -15.57 -13.23
N LEU A 294 17.15 -15.64 -12.82
CA LEU A 294 17.52 -15.56 -11.40
C LEU A 294 16.97 -14.28 -10.74
N LYS A 295 17.01 -13.15 -11.46
CA LYS A 295 16.47 -11.87 -10.99
C LYS A 295 14.96 -11.94 -10.75
N ASN A 296 14.22 -12.61 -11.63
CA ASN A 296 12.77 -12.79 -11.47
C ASN A 296 12.43 -13.58 -10.21
N ILE A 297 13.17 -14.67 -9.96
CA ILE A 297 12.99 -15.49 -8.75
C ILE A 297 13.37 -14.68 -7.51
N HIS A 298 14.39 -13.83 -7.58
CA HIS A 298 14.72 -12.88 -6.51
C HIS A 298 13.57 -11.93 -6.19
N SER A 299 12.96 -11.30 -7.19
CA SER A 299 11.77 -10.45 -7.00
C SER A 299 10.61 -11.22 -6.34
N LEU A 300 10.39 -12.48 -6.72
CA LEU A 300 9.38 -13.34 -6.08
C LEU A 300 9.74 -13.65 -4.61
N CYS A 301 10.99 -13.98 -4.33
CA CYS A 301 11.47 -14.25 -2.98
C CYS A 301 11.40 -13.01 -2.07
N ILE A 302 11.60 -11.80 -2.62
CA ILE A 302 11.35 -10.55 -1.90
C ILE A 302 9.88 -10.48 -1.45
N ALA A 303 8.92 -10.79 -2.32
CA ALA A 303 7.51 -10.81 -1.94
C ALA A 303 7.22 -11.91 -0.89
N TRP A 304 7.78 -13.10 -1.06
CA TRP A 304 7.63 -14.20 -0.09
C TRP A 304 8.24 -13.88 1.28
N SER A 305 9.26 -13.02 1.33
CA SER A 305 9.89 -12.60 2.58
C SER A 305 8.92 -11.85 3.51
N LEU A 306 7.82 -11.30 2.99
CA LEU A 306 6.73 -10.69 3.78
C LEU A 306 6.03 -11.71 4.68
N TRP A 307 5.99 -12.98 4.27
CA TRP A 307 5.45 -14.08 5.08
C TRP A 307 6.53 -14.70 5.97
N ASN A 308 7.67 -15.07 5.38
CA ASN A 308 8.78 -15.67 6.12
C ASN A 308 10.11 -15.39 5.43
N LYS A 309 10.84 -14.40 5.95
CA LYS A 309 12.15 -14.01 5.45
C LYS A 309 13.15 -15.17 5.44
N ALA A 310 13.28 -15.90 6.55
CA ALA A 310 14.28 -16.96 6.67
C ALA A 310 14.05 -18.10 5.66
N ARG A 311 12.78 -18.45 5.42
CA ARG A 311 12.43 -19.47 4.43
C ARG A 311 12.67 -19.00 3.00
N ALA A 312 12.29 -17.77 2.68
CA ALA A 312 12.56 -17.17 1.37
C ALA A 312 14.07 -17.08 1.09
N GLU A 313 14.88 -16.71 2.08
CA GLU A 313 16.35 -16.66 1.95
C GLU A 313 16.96 -18.03 1.67
N LYS A 314 16.51 -19.09 2.36
CA LYS A 314 16.97 -20.46 2.10
C LYS A 314 16.68 -20.91 0.67
N ILE A 315 15.47 -20.64 0.18
CA ILE A 315 15.06 -20.93 -1.19
C ILE A 315 15.92 -20.15 -2.18
N MET A 316 16.07 -18.84 -1.98
CA MET A 316 16.86 -17.98 -2.86
C MET A 316 18.31 -18.48 -2.98
N ARG A 317 18.95 -18.83 -1.85
CA ARG A 317 20.32 -19.36 -1.83
C ARG A 317 20.46 -20.66 -2.62
N ALA A 318 19.51 -21.59 -2.45
CA ALA A 318 19.50 -22.84 -3.20
C ALA A 318 19.37 -22.58 -4.71
N ILE A 319 18.48 -21.66 -5.11
CA ILE A 319 18.31 -21.26 -6.52
C ILE A 319 19.57 -20.58 -7.08
N GLU A 320 20.22 -19.69 -6.31
CA GLU A 320 21.49 -19.09 -6.72
C GLU A 320 22.55 -20.16 -6.98
N VAL A 321 22.66 -21.13 -6.08
CA VAL A 321 23.63 -22.23 -6.21
C VAL A 321 23.35 -23.08 -7.43
N MET A 322 22.09 -23.41 -7.70
CA MET A 322 21.70 -24.06 -8.95
C MET A 322 22.12 -23.25 -10.18
N TYR A 323 21.89 -21.94 -10.17
CA TYR A 323 22.30 -21.04 -11.25
C TYR A 323 23.82 -21.04 -11.45
N TRP A 324 24.61 -20.91 -10.37
CA TRP A 324 26.08 -20.93 -10.42
C TRP A 324 26.64 -22.28 -10.88
N MET A 325 26.01 -23.38 -10.51
CA MET A 325 26.38 -24.72 -10.96
C MET A 325 25.91 -25.02 -12.40
N ASN A 326 25.23 -24.06 -13.05
CA ASN A 326 24.65 -24.19 -14.38
C ASN A 326 23.77 -25.44 -14.51
N TRP A 327 22.91 -25.67 -13.50
CA TRP A 327 22.07 -26.86 -13.41
C TRP A 327 21.09 -26.94 -14.59
N LYS A 328 21.11 -28.05 -15.33
CA LYS A 328 20.23 -28.28 -16.48
C LYS A 328 19.14 -29.27 -16.15
N GLN A 329 18.03 -29.21 -16.90
CA GLN A 329 16.94 -30.17 -16.76
C GLN A 329 17.38 -31.62 -16.98
N GLU A 330 18.40 -31.83 -17.83
CA GLU A 330 19.00 -33.14 -18.13
C GLU A 330 19.68 -33.78 -16.91
N ASP A 331 20.11 -32.98 -15.93
CA ASP A 331 20.75 -33.45 -14.69
C ASP A 331 19.75 -34.04 -13.69
N GLY A 332 18.44 -33.98 -14.00
CA GLY A 332 17.35 -34.25 -13.06
C GLY A 332 17.07 -33.01 -12.21
N LEU A 333 15.80 -32.62 -12.11
CA LEU A 333 15.41 -31.46 -11.31
C LEU A 333 15.45 -31.82 -9.81
N PRO A 334 16.15 -31.03 -8.97
CA PRO A 334 16.10 -31.22 -7.54
C PRO A 334 14.67 -30.95 -7.05
N THR A 335 14.23 -31.78 -6.11
CA THR A 335 12.89 -31.68 -5.53
C THR A 335 12.90 -30.93 -4.20
N THR A 336 14.06 -30.89 -3.53
CA THR A 336 14.25 -30.25 -2.23
C THR A 336 15.50 -29.37 -2.22
N ILE A 337 15.62 -28.51 -1.19
CA ILE A 337 16.82 -27.70 -0.96
C ILE A 337 17.99 -28.61 -0.56
N GLU A 338 17.68 -29.69 0.17
CA GLU A 338 18.64 -30.70 0.60
C GLU A 338 19.28 -31.42 -0.59
N ASP A 339 18.53 -31.68 -1.66
CA ASP A 339 19.07 -32.25 -2.91
C ASP A 339 20.17 -31.34 -3.50
N VAL A 340 19.95 -30.03 -3.49
CA VAL A 340 20.93 -29.04 -3.99
C VAL A 340 22.14 -28.96 -3.07
N GLN A 341 21.91 -28.97 -1.75
CA GLN A 341 22.98 -28.98 -0.76
C GLN A 341 23.89 -30.21 -0.94
N GLU A 342 23.30 -31.39 -1.10
CA GLU A 342 24.04 -32.64 -1.30
C GLU A 342 24.88 -32.56 -2.58
N GLU A 343 24.28 -32.16 -3.69
CA GLU A 343 24.99 -32.03 -4.97
C GLU A 343 26.12 -30.99 -4.90
N TYR A 344 25.87 -29.84 -4.27
CA TYR A 344 26.89 -28.83 -4.05
C TYR A 344 28.06 -29.38 -3.22
N GLY A 345 27.77 -30.10 -2.14
CA GLY A 345 28.76 -30.77 -1.31
C GLY A 345 29.58 -31.78 -2.11
N ARG A 346 28.96 -32.57 -2.98
CA ARG A 346 29.69 -33.51 -3.86
C ARG A 346 30.65 -32.81 -4.82
N ARG A 347 30.27 -31.63 -5.34
CA ARG A 347 31.09 -30.86 -6.31
C ARG A 347 32.19 -30.04 -5.66
N ASN A 348 32.06 -29.72 -4.37
CA ASN A 348 32.94 -28.80 -3.65
C ASN A 348 33.55 -29.44 -2.40
N ASP A 349 33.92 -30.72 -2.46
CA ASP A 349 34.64 -31.46 -1.41
C ASP A 349 34.01 -31.37 0.00
N GLY A 350 32.68 -31.45 0.08
CA GLY A 350 31.92 -31.44 1.33
C GLY A 350 31.72 -30.07 1.96
N GLN A 351 31.96 -28.98 1.22
CA GLN A 351 31.65 -27.63 1.69
C GLN A 351 30.15 -27.42 1.91
N ASP A 352 29.82 -26.64 2.94
CA ASP A 352 28.45 -26.22 3.20
C ASP A 352 28.04 -25.09 2.25
N MET A 353 26.94 -25.29 1.51
CA MET A 353 26.39 -24.29 0.59
C MET A 353 26.14 -22.94 1.29
N PHE A 354 25.69 -22.97 2.54
CA PHE A 354 25.31 -21.76 3.27
C PHE A 354 26.50 -20.99 3.85
N SER A 355 27.69 -21.60 3.94
CA SER A 355 28.89 -20.94 4.48
C SER A 355 29.68 -20.15 3.44
N ASN A 356 29.63 -20.56 2.16
CA ASN A 356 30.55 -20.05 1.13
C ASN A 356 29.88 -19.24 0.01
N VAL A 357 28.55 -19.23 -0.05
CA VAL A 357 27.82 -18.44 -1.06
C VAL A 357 27.63 -17.03 -0.55
N HIS A 358 28.45 -16.10 -1.05
CA HIS A 358 28.12 -14.68 -0.97
C HIS A 358 26.87 -14.45 -1.81
N THR A 359 25.73 -14.31 -1.14
CA THR A 359 24.46 -14.01 -1.81
C THR A 359 24.64 -12.69 -2.57
N VAL A 360 24.60 -12.76 -3.89
CA VAL A 360 24.61 -11.56 -4.74
C VAL A 360 23.33 -10.76 -4.50
N TYR A 361 22.27 -11.48 -4.14
CA TYR A 361 20.94 -10.94 -3.93
C TYR A 361 20.46 -11.15 -2.48
N ASP A 362 20.80 -10.21 -1.60
CA ASP A 362 20.16 -10.12 -0.29
C ASP A 362 18.65 -9.82 -0.45
N LEU A 363 17.78 -10.41 0.38
CA LEU A 363 16.34 -10.12 0.40
C LEU A 363 16.02 -8.86 1.24
N SER A 364 17.05 -8.15 1.72
CA SER A 364 16.88 -6.93 2.48
C SER A 364 16.33 -5.77 1.65
N TYR A 365 15.72 -4.83 2.37
CA TYR A 365 15.34 -3.53 1.80
C TYR A 365 16.53 -2.80 1.17
N HIS A 366 17.75 -3.01 1.68
CA HIS A 366 18.96 -2.42 1.11
C HIS A 366 19.18 -2.91 -0.32
N ALA A 367 19.13 -4.22 -0.56
CA ALA A 367 19.29 -4.79 -1.89
C ALA A 367 18.19 -4.33 -2.87
N LEU A 368 16.94 -4.27 -2.41
CA LEU A 368 15.86 -3.68 -3.21
C LEU A 368 16.17 -2.23 -3.58
N SER A 369 16.65 -1.43 -2.62
CA SER A 369 16.93 -0.02 -2.84
C SER A 369 18.10 0.22 -3.79
N SER A 370 19.11 -0.65 -3.78
CA SER A 370 20.35 -0.48 -4.53
C SER A 370 20.35 -1.15 -5.92
N LEU A 371 19.66 -2.29 -6.08
CA LEU A 371 19.74 -3.11 -7.30
C LEU A 371 18.47 -3.05 -8.18
N ALA A 372 17.32 -2.68 -7.61
CA ALA A 372 16.06 -2.67 -8.37
C ALA A 372 15.82 -1.35 -9.14
N PRO A 373 15.32 -1.40 -10.39
CA PRO A 373 14.84 -0.23 -11.10
C PRO A 373 13.75 0.52 -10.31
N THR A 374 13.60 1.83 -10.54
CA THR A 374 12.64 2.67 -9.81
C THR A 374 11.20 2.14 -9.83
N LEU A 375 10.72 1.61 -10.96
CA LEU A 375 9.37 1.06 -11.03
C LEU A 375 9.21 -0.18 -10.16
N GLU A 376 10.21 -1.05 -10.12
CA GLU A 376 10.24 -2.24 -9.26
C GLU A 376 10.27 -1.83 -7.78
N ARG A 377 11.10 -0.83 -7.42
CA ARG A 377 11.11 -0.26 -6.06
C ARG A 377 9.74 0.30 -5.66
N GLY A 378 9.07 1.04 -6.56
CA GLY A 378 7.73 1.57 -6.31
C GLY A 378 6.69 0.47 -6.11
N TYR A 379 6.78 -0.62 -6.89
CA TYR A 379 5.91 -1.78 -6.75
C TYR A 379 6.06 -2.45 -5.37
N PHE A 380 7.30 -2.75 -4.96
CA PHE A 380 7.58 -3.37 -3.67
C PHE A 380 7.35 -2.43 -2.48
N ALA A 381 7.56 -1.12 -2.64
CA ALA A 381 7.14 -0.14 -1.66
C ALA A 381 5.63 -0.19 -1.44
N GLY A 382 4.83 -0.35 -2.50
CA GLY A 382 3.39 -0.59 -2.39
C GLY A 382 3.06 -1.85 -1.59
N LEU A 383 3.73 -2.98 -1.87
CA LEU A 383 3.55 -4.21 -1.08
C LEU A 383 3.87 -4.00 0.40
N LEU A 384 4.98 -3.33 0.72
CA LEU A 384 5.38 -3.01 2.10
C LEU A 384 4.38 -2.08 2.79
N CYS A 385 3.93 -1.04 2.10
CA CYS A 385 3.01 -0.04 2.62
C CYS A 385 1.61 -0.59 2.92
N PHE A 386 1.14 -1.57 2.13
CA PHE A 386 -0.20 -2.14 2.27
C PHE A 386 -0.19 -3.57 2.84
N SER A 387 0.98 -4.09 3.22
CA SER A 387 1.09 -5.41 3.83
C SER A 387 0.28 -5.45 5.13
N PRO A 388 -0.55 -6.48 5.36
CA PRO A 388 -1.18 -6.67 6.65
C PRO A 388 -0.11 -6.94 7.72
N SER A 389 -0.38 -6.52 8.96
CA SER A 389 0.56 -6.66 10.08
C SER A 389 0.82 -8.12 10.52
N PHE A 390 0.01 -9.07 10.04
CA PHE A 390 0.11 -10.48 10.37
C PHE A 390 -0.16 -11.33 9.12
N LEU A 391 0.91 -11.77 8.47
CA LEU A 391 0.85 -12.80 7.44
C LEU A 391 1.25 -14.13 8.07
N SER A 392 0.41 -15.16 7.90
CA SER A 392 0.76 -16.52 8.30
C SER A 392 1.47 -17.22 7.14
N ASP A 393 2.71 -17.67 7.32
CA ASP A 393 3.51 -18.30 6.25
C ASP A 393 3.04 -19.70 5.85
N HIS A 394 2.13 -20.27 6.61
CA HIS A 394 1.44 -21.52 6.31
C HIS A 394 -0.03 -21.43 6.73
N PRO A 395 -0.92 -22.18 6.07
CA PRO A 395 -2.27 -22.35 6.57
C PRO A 395 -2.24 -23.09 7.92
N ASN A 396 -3.05 -22.63 8.89
CA ASN A 396 -3.27 -23.40 10.12
C ASN A 396 -4.05 -24.68 9.76
N PRO A 397 -3.42 -25.88 9.78
CA PRO A 397 -4.04 -27.09 9.24
C PRO A 397 -5.33 -27.46 9.98
N HIS A 398 -5.36 -27.33 11.31
CA HIS A 398 -6.56 -27.61 12.11
C HIS A 398 -7.66 -26.56 11.87
N GLY A 399 -7.28 -25.30 11.70
CA GLY A 399 -8.20 -24.24 11.29
C GLY A 399 -8.83 -24.50 9.93
N ILE A 400 -8.04 -25.01 8.98
CA ILE A 400 -8.52 -25.42 7.66
C ILE A 400 -9.49 -26.58 7.75
N ILE A 401 -9.12 -27.65 8.47
CA ILE A 401 -9.98 -28.84 8.63
C ILE A 401 -11.35 -28.44 9.18
N VAL A 402 -11.40 -27.61 10.23
CA VAL A 402 -12.67 -27.13 10.81
C VAL A 402 -13.50 -26.32 9.81
N ARG A 403 -12.85 -25.49 8.99
CA ARG A 403 -13.54 -24.68 7.97
C ARG A 403 -14.01 -25.53 6.79
N LEU A 404 -13.22 -26.52 6.35
CA LEU A 404 -13.63 -27.51 5.35
C LEU A 404 -14.79 -28.36 5.88
N ALA A 405 -14.74 -28.79 7.13
CA ALA A 405 -15.83 -29.53 7.75
C ALA A 405 -17.12 -28.69 7.76
N ARG A 406 -17.03 -27.39 8.03
CA ARG A 406 -18.18 -26.49 7.89
C ARG A 406 -18.65 -26.38 6.43
N HIS A 407 -17.72 -26.25 5.49
CA HIS A 407 -18.04 -26.14 4.06
C HIS A 407 -18.76 -27.38 3.51
N TYR A 408 -18.37 -28.57 3.97
CA TYR A 408 -18.97 -29.85 3.58
C TYR A 408 -20.12 -30.32 4.50
N GLU A 409 -20.56 -29.48 5.44
CA GLU A 409 -21.61 -29.81 6.42
C GLU A 409 -21.26 -31.00 7.35
N GLU A 410 -19.96 -31.25 7.57
CA GLU A 410 -19.39 -32.32 8.41
C GLU A 410 -19.07 -31.87 9.85
N LEU A 411 -19.35 -30.62 10.22
CA LEU A 411 -18.88 -30.02 11.47
C LEU A 411 -19.31 -30.79 12.74
N GLU A 412 -20.58 -31.21 12.79
CA GLU A 412 -21.12 -31.96 13.94
C GLU A 412 -20.61 -33.41 13.98
N LEU A 413 -20.41 -34.03 12.82
CA LEU A 413 -19.80 -35.35 12.72
C LEU A 413 -18.34 -35.31 13.20
N LEU A 414 -17.58 -34.31 12.78
CA LEU A 414 -16.22 -34.07 13.24
C LEU A 414 -16.18 -33.87 14.76
N ARG A 415 -17.04 -33.00 15.30
CA ARG A 415 -17.16 -32.76 16.76
C ARG A 415 -17.44 -34.06 17.52
N THR A 416 -18.39 -34.85 17.04
CA THR A 416 -18.78 -36.13 17.67
C THR A 416 -17.59 -37.09 17.70
N ARG A 417 -16.87 -37.24 16.59
CA ARG A 417 -15.73 -38.14 16.49
C ARG A 417 -14.54 -37.70 17.33
N LEU A 418 -14.27 -36.41 17.42
CA LEU A 418 -13.23 -35.88 18.32
C LEU A 418 -13.61 -36.09 19.81
N GLY A 419 -14.90 -35.99 20.14
CA GLY A 419 -15.40 -36.37 21.47
C GLY A 419 -15.10 -37.83 21.80
N LEU A 420 -15.45 -38.75 20.89
CA LEU A 420 -15.15 -40.18 21.05
C LEU A 420 -13.64 -40.44 21.17
N LEU A 421 -12.82 -39.75 20.39
CA LEU A 421 -11.36 -39.86 20.46
C LEU A 421 -10.81 -39.38 21.82
N THR A 422 -11.42 -38.33 22.38
CA THR A 422 -11.07 -37.83 23.73
C THR A 422 -11.42 -38.85 24.82
N ASP A 423 -12.49 -39.62 24.61
CA ASP A 423 -12.87 -40.68 25.56
C ASP A 423 -11.93 -41.89 25.54
N LEU A 424 -11.21 -42.10 24.44
CA LEU A 424 -10.16 -43.12 24.33
C LEU A 424 -8.83 -42.70 24.99
N CYS A 425 -8.66 -41.40 25.28
CA CYS A 425 -7.43 -40.91 25.90
C CYS A 425 -7.26 -41.46 27.32
N ASP A 426 -6.00 -41.61 27.75
CA ASP A 426 -5.72 -41.90 29.15
C ASP A 426 -6.13 -40.72 30.05
N ARG A 427 -6.09 -40.92 31.37
CA ARG A 427 -6.53 -39.91 32.32
C ARG A 427 -5.80 -38.57 32.17
N PHE A 428 -4.50 -38.58 31.89
CA PHE A 428 -3.69 -37.35 31.83
C PHE A 428 -3.94 -36.60 30.52
N ASP A 429 -3.98 -37.30 29.39
CA ASP A 429 -4.26 -36.70 28.09
C ASP A 429 -5.71 -36.20 28.00
N LYS A 430 -6.67 -36.94 28.58
CA LYS A 430 -8.07 -36.49 28.66
C LYS A 430 -8.22 -35.21 29.47
N GLU A 431 -7.53 -35.09 30.59
CA GLU A 431 -7.50 -33.87 31.39
C GLU A 431 -6.86 -32.71 30.61
N TYR A 432 -5.72 -32.95 29.94
CA TYR A 432 -5.05 -31.97 29.09
C TYR A 432 -5.97 -31.44 27.97
N VAL A 433 -6.60 -32.35 27.22
CA VAL A 433 -7.51 -32.01 26.12
C VAL A 433 -8.70 -31.21 26.64
N SER A 434 -9.33 -31.65 27.74
CA SER A 434 -10.50 -30.98 28.31
C SER A 434 -10.20 -29.55 28.77
N HIS A 435 -9.00 -29.29 29.29
CA HIS A 435 -8.58 -27.93 29.69
C HIS A 435 -8.30 -27.02 28.49
N ARG A 436 -7.96 -27.58 27.33
CA ARG A 436 -7.53 -26.81 26.15
C ARG A 436 -8.63 -26.69 25.08
N ALA A 437 -9.63 -27.57 25.05
CA ALA A 437 -10.66 -27.66 24.02
C ALA A 437 -11.75 -26.57 24.10
N GLY A 438 -11.36 -25.29 24.11
CA GLY A 438 -12.29 -24.15 24.11
C GLY A 438 -13.02 -23.99 22.76
N THR A 439 -12.34 -24.29 21.66
CA THR A 439 -12.91 -24.34 20.31
C THR A 439 -12.65 -25.69 19.66
N LEU A 440 -13.31 -25.98 18.53
CA LEU A 440 -13.05 -27.22 17.78
C LEU A 440 -11.62 -27.28 17.21
N VAL A 441 -11.04 -26.11 16.89
CA VAL A 441 -9.64 -26.00 16.46
C VAL A 441 -8.71 -26.34 17.63
N ASP A 442 -9.00 -25.84 18.83
CA ASP A 442 -8.21 -26.15 20.02
C ASP A 442 -8.35 -27.63 20.42
N HIS A 443 -9.54 -28.20 20.22
CA HIS A 443 -9.79 -29.62 20.45
C HIS A 443 -8.94 -30.50 19.54
N LEU A 444 -8.92 -30.22 18.24
CA LEU A 444 -8.04 -30.88 17.27
C LEU A 444 -6.56 -30.72 17.64
N ASN A 445 -6.14 -29.48 17.92
CA ASN A 445 -4.77 -29.20 18.33
C ASN A 445 -4.37 -30.02 19.57
N ALA A 446 -5.20 -30.02 20.61
CA ALA A 446 -4.90 -30.71 21.86
C ALA A 446 -4.82 -32.23 21.68
N LEU A 447 -5.73 -32.81 20.90
CA LEU A 447 -5.70 -34.25 20.56
C LEU A 447 -4.43 -34.61 19.77
N ASN A 448 -3.95 -33.73 18.89
CA ASN A 448 -2.71 -33.99 18.14
C ASN A 448 -1.44 -34.01 19.02
N PHE A 449 -1.52 -33.51 20.25
CA PHE A 449 -0.43 -33.59 21.24
C PHE A 449 -0.62 -34.71 22.28
N ALA A 450 -1.78 -35.36 22.31
CA ALA A 450 -2.05 -36.48 23.21
C ALA A 450 -1.24 -37.70 22.76
N LYS A 451 -0.49 -38.28 23.69
CA LYS A 451 0.40 -39.42 23.43
C LYS A 451 -0.33 -40.75 23.44
N SER A 452 -1.49 -40.82 24.10
CA SER A 452 -2.30 -42.03 24.23
C SER A 452 -3.09 -42.37 22.96
N ILE A 453 -3.10 -41.49 21.96
CA ILE A 453 -3.87 -41.67 20.71
C ILE A 453 -2.96 -42.29 19.65
N SER A 454 -3.38 -43.43 19.09
CA SER A 454 -2.68 -44.07 17.98
C SER A 454 -3.12 -43.53 16.61
N GLU A 455 -2.35 -43.84 15.56
CA GLU A 455 -2.75 -43.56 14.17
C GLU A 455 -4.03 -44.30 13.76
N GLU A 456 -4.28 -45.49 14.33
CA GLU A 456 -5.52 -46.24 14.08
C GLU A 456 -6.75 -45.52 14.66
N ASP A 457 -6.60 -44.89 15.83
CA ASP A 457 -7.66 -44.09 16.43
C ASP A 457 -7.95 -42.83 15.59
N TRP A 458 -6.90 -42.18 15.09
CA TRP A 458 -7.03 -41.05 14.15
C TRP A 458 -7.67 -41.46 12.83
N PHE A 459 -7.40 -42.66 12.32
CA PHE A 459 -8.03 -43.18 11.12
C PHE A 459 -9.56 -43.22 11.26
N LEU A 460 -10.08 -43.64 12.42
CA LEU A 460 -11.52 -43.67 12.68
C LEU A 460 -12.16 -42.26 12.65
N VAL A 461 -11.42 -41.24 13.09
CA VAL A 461 -11.87 -39.85 12.99
C VAL A 461 -11.89 -39.39 11.54
N LYS A 462 -10.80 -39.64 10.80
CA LYS A 462 -10.60 -39.14 9.43
C LYS A 462 -11.47 -39.84 8.38
N LYS A 463 -11.79 -41.11 8.59
CA LYS A 463 -12.45 -41.98 7.61
C LYS A 463 -13.77 -41.39 7.10
N ASP A 464 -13.94 -41.27 5.79
CA ASP A 464 -15.16 -40.75 5.15
C ASP A 464 -15.47 -39.27 5.45
N LEU A 465 -14.51 -38.49 5.97
CA LEU A 465 -14.62 -37.04 6.13
C LEU A 465 -13.85 -36.32 5.03
N LYS A 466 -14.58 -35.63 4.15
CA LYS A 466 -13.99 -34.85 3.05
C LYS A 466 -13.04 -33.78 3.54
N CYS A 467 -13.28 -33.23 4.73
CA CYS A 467 -12.40 -32.24 5.34
C CYS A 467 -10.97 -32.74 5.65
N PHE A 468 -10.72 -34.06 5.64
CA PHE A 468 -9.39 -34.67 5.75
C PHE A 468 -8.86 -35.27 4.44
N GLU A 469 -9.73 -35.53 3.45
CA GLU A 469 -9.36 -36.16 2.17
C GLU A 469 -8.90 -35.14 1.13
N GLU A 470 -9.51 -33.96 1.11
CA GLU A 470 -9.22 -32.94 0.10
C GLU A 470 -7.97 -32.11 0.47
N PRO A 471 -7.13 -31.72 -0.51
CA PRO A 471 -6.00 -30.84 -0.24
C PRO A 471 -6.49 -29.51 0.37
N HIS A 472 -5.79 -29.11 1.43
CA HIS A 472 -6.10 -27.93 2.24
C HIS A 472 -5.99 -26.61 1.47
N THR A 473 -5.15 -26.61 0.43
CA THR A 473 -4.87 -25.45 -0.41
C THR A 473 -4.96 -25.80 -1.88
N GLU A 474 -5.16 -24.78 -2.72
CA GLU A 474 -5.14 -24.89 -4.17
C GLU A 474 -4.33 -23.74 -4.79
N PRO A 475 -3.79 -23.90 -6.02
CA PRO A 475 -3.12 -22.80 -6.71
C PRO A 475 -4.02 -21.57 -6.81
N TRP A 476 -3.48 -20.40 -6.48
CA TRP A 476 -4.23 -19.15 -6.58
C TRP A 476 -4.01 -18.49 -7.94
N MET A 477 -5.09 -18.38 -8.72
CA MET A 477 -5.09 -17.77 -10.06
C MET A 477 -6.02 -16.55 -10.11
N PRO A 478 -5.57 -15.39 -9.61
CA PRO A 478 -6.42 -14.21 -9.51
C PRO A 478 -6.64 -13.53 -10.86
N LYS A 479 -7.84 -12.98 -11.09
CA LYS A 479 -8.17 -12.23 -12.32
C LYS A 479 -7.73 -10.76 -12.20
N VAL A 480 -6.42 -10.53 -12.12
CA VAL A 480 -5.83 -9.19 -12.00
C VAL A 480 -4.96 -8.87 -13.21
N SER A 481 -5.11 -7.68 -13.78
CA SER A 481 -4.29 -7.20 -14.90
C SER A 481 -3.08 -6.44 -14.39
N MET A 482 -1.88 -6.88 -14.76
CA MET A 482 -0.65 -6.11 -14.56
C MET A 482 -0.47 -5.08 -15.69
N SER A 483 0.13 -3.92 -15.39
CA SER A 483 0.47 -2.95 -16.45
C SER A 483 1.51 -3.55 -17.42
N PRO A 484 1.44 -3.25 -18.73
CA PRO A 484 2.40 -3.77 -19.71
C PRO A 484 3.85 -3.39 -19.39
N GLU A 485 4.09 -2.21 -18.83
CA GLU A 485 5.43 -1.72 -18.47
C GLU A 485 6.02 -2.52 -17.32
N LEU A 486 5.23 -2.76 -16.27
CA LEU A 486 5.64 -3.56 -15.12
C LEU A 486 5.81 -5.02 -15.52
N ALA A 487 4.88 -5.57 -16.32
CA ALA A 487 5.00 -6.91 -16.87
C ALA A 487 6.25 -7.04 -17.74
N GLY A 488 6.58 -6.02 -18.54
CA GLY A 488 7.80 -5.98 -19.32
C GLY A 488 9.06 -5.94 -18.46
N ILE A 489 9.10 -5.14 -17.39
CA ILE A 489 10.25 -5.06 -16.48
C ILE A 489 10.44 -6.37 -15.73
N MET A 490 9.35 -6.96 -15.24
CA MET A 490 9.40 -8.22 -14.52
C MET A 490 9.71 -9.38 -15.48
N ARG A 491 9.15 -9.43 -16.70
CA ARG A 491 9.38 -10.53 -17.66
C ARG A 491 10.63 -10.39 -18.51
N ARG A 492 11.37 -9.27 -18.44
CA ARG A 492 12.61 -9.12 -19.19
C ARG A 492 13.51 -10.29 -18.84
N ARG A 493 13.63 -11.24 -19.77
CA ARG A 493 14.67 -12.27 -19.74
C ARG A 493 15.96 -11.53 -19.49
N CYS A 494 16.67 -11.86 -18.41
CA CYS A 494 18.07 -11.50 -18.33
C CYS A 494 18.70 -12.03 -19.62
N VAL A 495 19.06 -11.11 -20.52
CA VAL A 495 20.12 -11.38 -21.47
C VAL A 495 21.29 -11.81 -20.58
N PRO A 496 21.93 -12.96 -20.84
CA PRO A 496 23.07 -13.38 -20.05
C PRO A 496 24.02 -12.19 -19.93
N ILE A 497 24.35 -11.82 -18.70
CA ILE A 497 25.48 -10.92 -18.48
C ILE A 497 26.68 -11.77 -18.88
N GLU A 498 27.22 -11.50 -20.07
CA GLU A 498 28.49 -12.09 -20.53
C GLU A 498 29.63 -11.78 -19.56
#